data_AF-A0A7C7DKS7-F1
#
_entry.id   AF-A0A7C7DKS7-F1
#
_cell.length_a   1.000
_cell.length_b   1.000
_cell.length_c   1.000
_cell.angle_alpha   90.00
_cell.angle_beta   90.00
_cell.angle_gamma   90.00
#
_symmetry.space_group_name_H-M   'P 1'
#
loop_
_entity.id
_entity.type
_entity.pdbx_description
1 polymer ?
#
loop_
_entity_poly.entity_id
_entity_poly.type
_entity_poly.pdbx_seq_one_letter_code
_entity_poly.pdbx_strand_id
1 'polypeptide(L)'
;MPRVPIGTILLLIVSLLIYFGVAQRVLDKLRLSDKAALGAIAALIIGGFINIPLPGGPSIEASLNVGGGVVPLFLSGYLLTKTTNIERLRAAAGIIATATAIYLAGLFLEAEPEAMAIDPLYLYPLVGGVIAYLIGRSRRSAFISATMGILLFD
;
A
#
# COMPACT_ATOMS: atom_id res chain seq x y z
N MET A 1 -25.47 3.75 14.39
CA MET A 1 -24.25 3.09 14.91
C MET A 1 -23.08 3.55 14.04
N PRO A 2 -22.01 4.13 14.60
CA PRO A 2 -20.82 4.46 13.81
C PRO A 2 -20.25 3.15 13.21
N ARG A 3 -20.16 3.09 11.87
CA ARG A 3 -19.56 1.96 11.17
C ARG A 3 -18.05 2.16 11.17
N VAL A 4 -17.31 1.23 11.75
CA VAL A 4 -15.84 1.22 11.68
C VAL A 4 -15.43 1.03 10.21
N PRO A 5 -14.48 1.82 9.67
CA PRO A 5 -14.02 1.64 8.30
C PRO A 5 -13.50 0.23 8.07
N ILE A 6 -13.83 -0.37 6.91
CA ILE A 6 -13.44 -1.74 6.59
C ILE A 6 -11.92 -1.92 6.59
N GLY A 7 -11.17 -0.90 6.17
CA GLY A 7 -9.71 -0.89 6.22
C GLY A 7 -9.18 -1.06 7.66
N THR A 8 -9.78 -0.39 8.64
CA THR A 8 -9.42 -0.56 10.05
C THR A 8 -9.73 -1.97 10.54
N ILE A 9 -10.88 -2.54 10.14
CA ILE A 9 -11.24 -3.93 10.47
C ILE A 9 -10.20 -4.91 9.90
N LEU A 10 -9.82 -4.74 8.63
CA LEU A 10 -8.78 -5.57 7.99
C LEU A 10 -7.44 -5.44 8.72
N LEU A 11 -7.03 -4.24 9.08
CA LEU A 11 -5.79 -4.00 9.84
C LEU A 11 -5.82 -4.68 11.21
N LEU A 12 -6.96 -4.65 11.92
CA LEU A 12 -7.13 -5.34 13.20
C LEU A 12 -7.05 -6.88 13.04
N ILE A 13 -7.65 -7.43 11.98
CA ILE A 13 -7.55 -8.86 11.66
C ILE A 13 -6.09 -9.24 11.39
N VAL A 14 -5.39 -8.47 10.54
CA VAL A 14 -3.97 -8.72 10.23
C VAL A 14 -3.11 -8.59 11.50
N SER A 15 -3.39 -7.63 12.37
CA SER A 15 -2.74 -7.48 13.67
C SER A 15 -2.88 -8.74 14.54
N LEU A 16 -4.10 -9.29 14.64
CA LEU A 16 -4.34 -10.55 15.36
C LEU A 16 -3.57 -11.72 14.73
N LEU A 17 -3.56 -11.84 13.40
CA LEU A 17 -2.81 -12.89 12.70
C LEU A 17 -1.29 -12.81 12.98
N ILE A 18 -0.74 -11.60 13.06
CA ILE A 18 0.67 -11.40 13.44
C ILE A 18 0.89 -11.77 14.90
N TYR A 19 0.01 -11.30 15.80
CA TYR A 19 0.11 -11.57 17.24
C TYR A 19 0.09 -13.08 17.55
N PHE A 20 -0.75 -13.84 16.84
CA PHE A 20 -0.81 -15.30 16.96
C PHE A 20 0.27 -16.04 16.15
N GLY A 21 1.19 -15.33 15.50
CA GLY A 21 2.31 -15.93 14.76
C GLY A 21 1.96 -16.52 13.39
N VAL A 22 0.72 -16.36 12.90
CA VAL A 22 0.28 -16.89 11.60
C VAL A 22 1.09 -16.27 10.45
N ALA A 23 1.49 -15.00 10.60
CA ALA A 23 2.22 -14.26 9.58
C ALA A 23 3.76 -14.41 9.65
N GLN A 24 4.32 -15.16 10.60
CA GLN A 24 5.78 -15.21 10.86
C GLN A 24 6.58 -15.49 9.58
N ARG A 25 6.22 -16.53 8.82
CA ARG A 25 6.92 -16.88 7.58
C ARG A 25 6.90 -15.78 6.51
N VAL A 26 5.86 -14.94 6.52
CA VAL A 26 5.74 -13.80 5.60
C VAL A 26 6.61 -12.64 6.10
N LEU A 27 6.55 -12.34 7.40
CA LEU A 27 7.34 -11.30 8.05
C LEU A 27 8.85 -11.56 7.99
N ASP A 28 9.27 -12.82 8.19
CA ASP A 28 10.67 -13.24 8.05
C ASP A 28 11.21 -12.95 6.64
N LYS A 29 10.39 -13.19 5.61
CA LYS A 29 10.76 -12.90 4.22
C LYS A 29 10.82 -11.38 3.96
N LEU A 30 10.05 -10.59 4.71
CA LEU A 30 10.14 -9.13 4.72
C LEU A 30 11.31 -8.61 5.56
N ARG A 31 11.97 -9.45 6.37
CA ARG A 31 12.93 -9.04 7.39
C ARG A 31 12.31 -8.08 8.42
N LEU A 32 11.03 -8.27 8.75
CA LEU A 32 10.34 -7.53 9.79
C LEU A 32 10.13 -8.44 11.00
N SER A 33 10.34 -7.91 12.20
CA SER A 33 9.94 -8.60 13.43
C SER A 33 8.43 -8.40 13.66
N ASP A 34 7.81 -9.33 14.39
CA ASP A 34 6.39 -9.24 14.75
C ASP A 34 6.06 -7.90 15.43
N LYS A 35 6.95 -7.43 16.33
CA LYS A 35 6.81 -6.12 17.00
C LYS A 35 6.84 -4.95 16.02
N ALA A 36 7.75 -4.97 15.05
CA ALA A 36 7.85 -3.92 14.04
C ALA A 36 6.61 -3.91 13.13
N ALA A 37 6.10 -5.09 12.76
CA ALA A 37 4.91 -5.21 11.94
C ALA A 37 3.64 -4.74 12.68
N LEU A 38 3.47 -5.11 13.96
CA LEU A 38 2.39 -4.60 14.80
C LEU A 38 2.47 -3.08 14.99
N GLY A 39 3.69 -2.55 15.22
CA GLY A 39 3.92 -1.11 15.31
C GLY A 39 3.57 -0.37 14.03
N ALA A 40 3.88 -0.96 12.86
CA ALA A 40 3.49 -0.42 11.58
C ALA A 40 1.96 -0.40 11.39
N ILE A 41 1.26 -1.47 11.79
CA ILE A 41 -0.22 -1.49 11.75
C ILE A 41 -0.82 -0.43 12.67
N ALA A 42 -0.29 -0.28 13.89
CA ALA A 42 -0.73 0.78 14.78
C ALA A 42 -0.50 2.17 14.17
N ALA A 43 0.64 2.39 13.49
CA ALA A 43 0.93 3.62 12.78
C ALA A 43 -0.02 3.86 11.59
N LEU A 44 -0.40 2.82 10.84
CA LEU A 44 -1.41 2.92 9.78
C LEU A 44 -2.77 3.36 10.35
N ILE A 45 -3.20 2.76 11.46
CA ILE A 45 -4.49 3.07 12.09
C ILE A 45 -4.49 4.51 12.64
N ILE A 46 -3.50 4.86 13.47
CA ILE A 46 -3.44 6.17 14.12
C ILE A 46 -3.15 7.26 13.09
N GLY A 47 -2.16 7.05 12.22
CA GLY A 47 -1.80 7.98 11.16
C GLY A 47 -2.90 8.16 10.12
N GLY A 48 -3.80 7.19 9.96
CA GLY A 48 -4.96 7.31 9.08
C GLY A 48 -5.89 8.47 9.43
N PHE A 49 -5.89 8.92 10.69
CA PHE A 49 -6.67 10.09 11.15
C PHE A 49 -5.90 11.41 11.03
N ILE A 50 -4.65 11.38 10.54
CA ILE A 50 -3.78 12.55 10.43
C ILE A 50 -3.59 12.88 8.95
N ASN A 51 -4.12 14.02 8.52
CA ASN A 51 -3.91 14.56 7.19
C ASN A 51 -3.06 15.83 7.28
N ILE A 52 -1.94 15.84 6.56
CA ILE A 52 -1.06 17.01 6.46
C ILE A 52 -1.45 17.78 5.20
N PRO A 53 -1.94 19.02 5.30
CA PRO A 53 -2.22 19.82 4.12
C PRO A 53 -0.91 20.10 3.37
N LEU A 54 -0.89 19.81 2.07
CA LEU A 54 0.23 20.13 1.21
C LEU A 54 0.04 21.57 0.70
N PRO A 55 1.12 22.37 0.58
CA PRO A 55 1.02 23.70 -0.01
C PRO A 55 0.58 23.58 -1.48
N GLY A 56 -0.70 23.82 -1.74
CA GLY A 56 -1.28 23.88 -3.08
C GLY A 56 -1.61 25.32 -3.49
N GLY A 57 -1.65 25.59 -4.79
CA GLY A 57 -2.21 26.85 -5.32
C GLY A 57 -3.69 27.00 -4.96
N PRO A 58 -4.33 28.14 -5.29
CA PRO A 58 -5.71 28.48 -4.88
C PRO A 58 -6.83 27.48 -5.27
N SER A 59 -6.51 26.41 -5.99
CA SER A 59 -7.47 25.48 -6.60
C SER A 59 -7.15 24.00 -6.35
N ILE A 60 -6.11 23.68 -5.56
CA ILE A 60 -5.71 22.29 -5.28
C ILE A 60 -5.55 22.12 -3.77
N GLU A 61 -6.60 21.62 -3.11
CA GLU A 61 -6.50 21.13 -1.73
C GLU A 61 -5.91 19.72 -1.74
N ALA A 62 -4.58 19.63 -1.90
CA ALA A 62 -3.87 18.37 -1.74
C ALA A 62 -3.59 18.13 -0.25
N SER A 63 -3.90 16.94 0.25
CA SER A 63 -3.55 16.54 1.61
C SER A 63 -2.86 15.18 1.60
N LEU A 64 -1.83 15.03 2.42
CA LEU A 64 -1.10 13.79 2.58
C LEU A 64 -1.60 13.08 3.83
N ASN A 65 -2.24 11.92 3.66
CA ASN A 65 -2.60 11.06 4.78
C ASN A 65 -1.34 10.37 5.36
N VAL A 66 -1.10 10.53 6.65
CA VAL A 66 0.11 9.96 7.29
C VAL A 66 0.04 8.42 7.29
N GLY A 67 -1.14 7.85 7.57
CA GLY A 67 -1.33 6.41 7.56
C GLY A 67 -1.23 5.84 6.15
N GLY A 68 -1.94 6.41 5.19
CA GLY A 68 -2.01 5.93 3.81
C GLY A 68 -0.73 6.17 3.00
N GLY A 69 -0.08 7.32 3.18
CA GLY A 69 1.10 7.72 2.40
C GLY A 69 2.42 7.52 3.12
N VAL A 70 2.57 8.13 4.29
CA VAL A 70 3.86 8.23 4.98
C VAL A 70 4.32 6.87 5.51
N VAL A 71 3.44 6.09 6.15
CA VAL A 71 3.83 4.79 6.73
C VAL A 71 4.27 3.78 5.66
N PRO A 72 3.54 3.57 4.54
CA PRO A 72 4.01 2.67 3.48
C PRO A 72 5.28 3.16 2.79
N LEU A 73 5.47 4.49 2.67
CA LEU A 73 6.71 5.06 2.17
C LEU A 73 7.91 4.69 3.06
N PHE A 74 7.78 4.88 4.38
CA PHE A 74 8.83 4.51 5.34
C PHE A 74 9.13 3.01 5.32
N LEU A 75 8.10 2.16 5.31
CA LEU A 75 8.27 0.70 5.21
C LEU A 75 8.96 0.30 3.92
N SER A 76 8.58 0.91 2.79
CA SER A 76 9.20 0.64 1.49
C SER A 76 10.68 1.05 1.49
N GLY A 77 10.99 2.21 2.06
CA GLY A 77 12.37 2.67 2.27
C GLY A 77 13.19 1.70 3.12
N TYR A 78 12.63 1.23 4.25
CA TYR A 78 13.28 0.20 5.08
C TYR A 78 13.55 -1.08 4.28
N LEU A 79 12.56 -1.60 3.56
CA LEU A 79 12.69 -2.84 2.79
C LEU A 79 13.69 -2.70 1.63
N LEU A 80 13.79 -1.53 1.00
CA LEU A 80 14.81 -1.25 -0.01
C LEU A 80 16.23 -1.45 0.54
N THR A 81 16.51 -1.07 1.80
CA THR A 81 17.81 -1.35 2.44
C THR A 81 18.10 -2.84 2.59
N LYS A 82 17.05 -3.67 2.60
CA LYS A 82 17.12 -5.13 2.79
C LYS A 82 17.08 -5.92 1.47
N THR A 83 17.01 -5.24 0.33
CA THR A 83 16.91 -5.87 -0.99
C THR A 83 18.27 -6.01 -1.68
N THR A 84 18.41 -7.07 -2.50
CA THR A 84 19.53 -7.22 -3.43
C THR A 84 19.36 -6.33 -4.67
N ASN A 85 20.41 -6.16 -5.47
CA ASN A 85 20.33 -5.38 -6.72
C ASN A 85 19.24 -5.90 -7.68
N ILE A 86 19.10 -7.23 -7.78
CA ILE A 86 18.06 -7.85 -8.62
C ILE A 86 16.66 -7.54 -8.05
N GLU A 87 16.47 -7.63 -6.73
CA GLU A 87 15.20 -7.28 -6.09
C GLU A 87 14.85 -5.80 -6.24
N ARG A 88 15.84 -4.90 -6.22
CA ARG A 88 15.65 -3.45 -6.45
C ARG A 88 15.19 -3.17 -7.87
N LEU A 89 15.83 -3.79 -8.87
CA LEU A 89 15.43 -3.63 -10.27
C LEU A 89 13.98 -4.11 -10.48
N ARG A 90 13.63 -5.26 -9.89
CA ARG A 90 12.26 -5.80 -9.95
C ARG A 90 11.25 -4.93 -9.22
N ALA A 91 11.65 -4.35 -8.08
CA ALA A 91 10.80 -3.40 -7.37
C ALA A 91 10.55 -2.17 -8.25
N ALA A 92 11.60 -1.56 -8.82
CA ALA A 92 11.47 -0.41 -9.72
C ALA A 92 10.56 -0.72 -10.93
N ALA A 93 10.77 -1.86 -11.59
CA ALA A 93 9.93 -2.30 -12.70
C ALA A 93 8.47 -2.52 -12.24
N GLY A 94 8.26 -3.11 -11.07
CA GLY A 94 6.94 -3.37 -10.51
C GLY A 94 6.20 -2.09 -10.09
N ILE A 95 6.92 -1.08 -9.58
CA ILE A 95 6.38 0.25 -9.25
C ILE A 95 5.83 0.90 -10.53
N ILE A 96 6.65 0.96 -11.59
CA ILE A 96 6.27 1.56 -12.87
C ILE A 96 5.08 0.81 -13.48
N ALA A 97 5.13 -0.53 -13.48
CA ALA A 97 4.05 -1.36 -14.01
C ALA A 97 2.74 -1.18 -13.23
N THR A 98 2.80 -1.11 -11.90
CA THR A 98 1.62 -0.90 -11.04
C THR A 98 1.01 0.48 -11.29
N ALA A 99 1.82 1.54 -11.26
CA ALA A 99 1.36 2.90 -11.51
C ALA A 99 0.75 3.04 -12.91
N THR A 100 1.40 2.46 -13.92
CA THR A 100 0.90 2.47 -15.30
C THR A 100 -0.43 1.72 -15.43
N ALA A 101 -0.55 0.55 -14.80
CA ALA A 101 -1.77 -0.23 -14.86
C ALA A 101 -2.94 0.46 -14.15
N ILE A 102 -2.70 1.11 -13.03
CA ILE A 102 -3.72 1.89 -12.31
C ILE A 102 -4.13 3.11 -13.14
N TYR A 103 -3.16 3.83 -13.72
CA TYR A 103 -3.44 4.96 -14.61
C TYR A 103 -4.31 4.54 -15.82
N LEU A 104 -3.95 3.44 -16.48
CA LEU A 104 -4.74 2.90 -17.59
C LEU A 104 -6.11 2.41 -17.12
N ALA A 105 -6.18 1.77 -15.95
CA ALA A 105 -7.46 1.38 -15.37
C ALA A 105 -8.35 2.61 -15.18
N GLY A 106 -7.83 3.70 -14.60
CA GLY A 106 -8.56 4.97 -14.47
C GLY A 106 -9.08 5.49 -15.81
N LEU A 107 -8.24 5.53 -16.84
CA LEU A 107 -8.61 5.97 -18.19
C LEU A 107 -9.71 5.11 -18.84
N PHE A 108 -9.63 3.78 -18.72
CA PHE A 108 -10.61 2.89 -19.35
C PHE A 108 -11.89 2.72 -18.53
N LEU A 109 -11.83 3.05 -17.23
CA LEU A 109 -12.93 2.95 -16.29
C LEU A 109 -13.64 4.29 -16.06
N GLU A 110 -13.45 5.31 -16.91
CA GLU A 110 -14.19 6.58 -16.91
C GLU A 110 -15.73 6.43 -17.09
N ALA A 111 -16.29 5.30 -16.67
CA ALA A 111 -17.69 5.14 -16.29
C ALA A 111 -17.95 5.90 -14.98
N GLU A 112 -19.14 6.50 -14.88
CA GLU A 112 -19.62 7.09 -13.62
C GLU A 112 -19.45 6.09 -12.47
N PRO A 113 -19.03 6.51 -11.25
CA PRO A 113 -18.80 5.59 -10.13
C PRO A 113 -19.99 4.66 -9.83
N GLU A 114 -21.21 5.11 -10.15
CA GLU A 114 -22.46 4.35 -9.99
C GLU A 114 -22.60 3.19 -10.99
N ALA A 115 -21.93 3.27 -12.15
CA ALA A 115 -21.93 2.26 -13.19
C ALA A 115 -20.76 1.24 -13.03
N MET A 116 -19.83 1.49 -12.12
CA MET A 116 -18.69 0.60 -11.89
C MET A 116 -19.09 -0.62 -11.07
N ALA A 117 -18.80 -1.82 -11.59
CA ALA A 117 -19.06 -3.08 -10.87
C ALA A 117 -18.17 -3.25 -9.62
N ILE A 118 -17.00 -2.61 -9.59
CA ILE A 118 -16.04 -2.65 -8.48
C ILE A 118 -15.52 -1.24 -8.23
N ASP A 119 -15.66 -0.77 -7.00
CA ASP A 119 -15.15 0.53 -6.55
C ASP A 119 -13.62 0.60 -6.72
N PRO A 120 -13.06 1.71 -7.28
CA PRO A 120 -11.63 1.97 -7.34
C PRO A 120 -10.87 1.70 -6.03
N LEU A 121 -11.51 1.95 -4.87
CA LEU A 121 -10.98 1.67 -3.53
C LEU A 121 -10.53 0.21 -3.36
N TYR A 122 -11.23 -0.73 -4.00
CA TYR A 122 -10.87 -2.15 -3.99
C TYR A 122 -10.08 -2.56 -5.23
N LEU A 123 -10.38 -1.95 -6.38
CA LEU A 123 -9.77 -2.34 -7.65
C LEU A 123 -8.27 -2.03 -7.69
N TYR A 124 -7.86 -0.82 -7.28
CA TYR A 124 -6.45 -0.43 -7.41
C TYR A 124 -5.50 -1.26 -6.52
N PRO A 125 -5.83 -1.54 -5.23
CA PRO A 125 -5.02 -2.44 -4.42
C PRO A 125 -4.97 -3.88 -4.97
N LEU A 126 -6.05 -4.37 -5.58
CA LEU A 126 -6.08 -5.69 -6.21
C LEU A 126 -5.15 -5.75 -7.43
N VAL A 127 -5.26 -4.78 -8.34
CA VAL A 127 -4.41 -4.67 -9.53
C VAL A 127 -2.95 -4.55 -9.12
N GLY A 128 -2.63 -3.64 -8.18
CA GLY A 128 -1.28 -3.46 -7.67
C GLY A 128 -0.73 -4.71 -7.01
N GLY A 129 -1.53 -5.41 -6.20
CA GLY A 129 -1.14 -6.68 -5.57
C GLY A 129 -0.81 -7.78 -6.58
N VAL A 130 -1.62 -7.93 -7.63
CA VAL A 130 -1.39 -8.93 -8.70
C VAL A 130 -0.10 -8.62 -9.45
N ILE A 131 0.08 -7.38 -9.90
CA ILE A 131 1.28 -6.96 -10.65
C ILE A 131 2.54 -7.13 -9.80
N ALA A 132 2.49 -6.67 -8.55
CA ALA A 132 3.56 -6.82 -7.59
C ALA A 132 3.93 -8.28 -7.33
N TYR A 133 2.94 -9.17 -7.25
CA TYR A 133 3.18 -10.61 -7.08
C TYR A 133 3.93 -11.20 -8.28
N LEU A 134 3.50 -10.86 -9.50
CA LEU A 134 4.06 -11.38 -10.75
C LEU A 134 5.49 -10.87 -11.00
N ILE A 135 5.72 -9.57 -10.80
CA ILE A 135 6.99 -8.91 -11.12
C ILE A 135 7.97 -8.98 -9.94
N GLY A 136 7.49 -8.78 -8.71
CA GLY A 136 8.36 -8.67 -7.54
C GLY A 136 9.10 -9.97 -7.22
N ARG A 137 8.44 -11.14 -7.36
CA ARG A 137 8.86 -12.53 -6.99
C ARG A 137 9.54 -12.72 -5.62
N SER A 138 9.87 -11.66 -4.89
CA SER A 138 10.22 -11.67 -3.48
C SER A 138 9.21 -10.84 -2.69
N ARG A 139 9.07 -11.12 -1.40
CA ARG A 139 8.04 -10.48 -0.57
C ARG A 139 8.34 -8.99 -0.38
N ARG A 140 9.63 -8.65 -0.27
CA ARG A 140 10.11 -7.26 -0.18
C ARG A 140 9.83 -6.50 -1.46
N SER A 141 10.24 -7.05 -2.60
CA SER A 141 10.06 -6.41 -3.91
C SER A 141 8.57 -6.27 -4.27
N ALA A 142 7.75 -7.29 -3.97
CA ALA A 142 6.30 -7.21 -4.16
C ALA A 142 5.65 -6.13 -3.28
N PHE A 143 5.98 -6.08 -1.99
CA PHE A 143 5.46 -5.03 -1.11
C PHE A 143 5.78 -3.64 -1.66
N ILE A 144 7.06 -3.37 -1.95
CA ILE A 144 7.50 -2.08 -2.50
C ILE A 144 6.78 -1.75 -3.81
N SER A 145 6.65 -2.73 -4.71
CA SER A 145 6.00 -2.53 -6.02
C SER A 145 4.55 -2.09 -5.88
N ALA A 146 3.77 -2.78 -5.03
CA ALA A 146 2.36 -2.48 -4.82
C ALA A 146 2.19 -1.13 -4.12
N THR A 147 2.87 -0.93 -2.98
CA THR A 147 2.67 0.27 -2.16
C THR A 147 3.15 1.53 -2.86
N MET A 148 4.39 1.54 -3.36
CA MET A 148 4.95 2.72 -4.03
C MET A 148 4.30 2.95 -5.39
N GLY A 149 3.90 1.89 -6.10
CA GLY A 149 3.18 2.03 -7.37
C GLY A 149 1.81 2.69 -7.21
N ILE A 150 1.06 2.32 -6.16
CA ILE A 150 -0.21 2.98 -5.82
C ILE A 150 0.03 4.42 -5.37
N LEU A 151 1.00 4.66 -4.48
CA LEU A 151 1.32 6.00 -3.98
C LEU A 151 1.82 6.99 -5.03
N LEU A 152 2.37 6.52 -6.15
CA LEU A 152 2.74 7.40 -7.26
C LEU A 152 1.54 7.91 -8.05
N PHE A 153 0.40 7.24 -7.93
CA PHE A 153 -0.85 7.62 -8.60
C PHE A 153 -1.78 8.44 -7.68
N ASP A 154 -1.71 8.20 -6.37
CA ASP A 154 -2.56 8.81 -5.32
C ASP A 154 -2.30 10.31 -5.10
#